data_AF-I1PT38-F1
#
_entry.id   AF-I1PT38-F1
#
_cell.length_a   1.000
_cell.length_b   1.000
_cell.length_c   1.000
_cell.angle_alpha   90.00
_cell.angle_beta   90.00
_cell.angle_gamma   90.00
#
_symmetry.space_group_name_H-M   'P 1'
#
loop_
_entity.id
_entity.type
_entity.pdbx_description
1 polymer ?
#
loop_
_entity_poly.entity_id
_entity_poly.type
_entity_poly.pdbx_seq_one_letter_code
_entity_poly.pdbx_strand_id
1 'polypeptide(L)'
;LIKHVWTDEDFQKRSNQNAANRAKQEMGSKVGTKSIAQIAHELRNKETGEWPTAMQVWKATYQKADGTWSVPNGERVLVYIFTYDNLFFYISA
;
A
#
# COMPACT_ATOMS: atom_id res chain seq x y z
N LEU A 1 -26.27 21.13 25.11
CA LEU A 1 -25.49 21.87 24.10
C LEU A 1 -24.61 20.87 23.36
N ILE A 2 -24.79 20.68 22.05
CA ILE A 2 -23.95 19.77 21.26
C ILE A 2 -22.57 20.42 21.13
N LYS A 3 -21.53 19.81 21.70
CA LYS A 3 -20.15 20.28 21.51
C LYS A 3 -19.77 20.05 20.05
N HIS A 4 -19.44 21.13 19.33
CA HIS A 4 -18.90 21.04 17.98
C HIS A 4 -17.46 20.53 18.03
N VAL A 5 -17.31 19.20 18.03
CA VAL A 5 -16.01 18.50 18.12
C VAL A 5 -15.06 18.90 16.98
N TRP A 6 -15.59 19.33 15.84
CA TRP A 6 -14.81 19.73 14.67
C TRP A 6 -14.15 21.11 14.79
N THR A 7 -14.60 21.96 15.72
CA THR A 7 -14.02 23.29 15.99
C THR A 7 -13.20 23.32 17.27
N ASP A 8 -13.06 22.18 17.94
CA ASP A 8 -12.26 22.03 19.14
C ASP A 8 -10.77 22.21 18.82
N GLU A 9 -10.06 23.00 19.63
CA GLU A 9 -8.64 23.32 19.38
C GLU A 9 -7.75 22.07 19.41
N ASP A 10 -8.00 21.14 20.33
CA ASP A 10 -7.24 19.89 20.41
C ASP A 10 -7.51 18.98 19.20
N PHE A 11 -8.76 18.97 18.71
CA PHE A 11 -9.09 18.29 17.46
C PHE A 11 -8.36 18.92 16.26
N GLN A 12 -8.43 20.24 16.10
CA GLN A 12 -7.80 20.95 14.99
C GLN A 12 -6.27 20.79 15.00
N LYS A 13 -5.64 20.88 16.18
CA LYS A 13 -4.21 20.66 16.35
C LYS A 13 -3.79 19.26 15.89
N ARG A 14 -4.52 18.22 16.30
CA ARG A 14 -4.26 16.83 15.88
C ARG A 14 -4.50 16.64 14.38
N SER A 15 -5.55 17.23 13.83
CA SER A 15 -5.86 17.17 12.40
C SER A 15 -4.73 17.77 11.56
N ASN A 16 -4.27 18.97 11.92
CA ASN A 16 -3.17 19.65 11.24
C ASN A 16 -1.85 18.88 11.35
N GLN A 17 -1.56 18.33 12.53
CA GLN A 17 -0.37 17.48 12.72
C GLN A 17 -0.44 16.20 11.87
N ASN A 18 -1.60 15.56 11.78
CA ASN A 18 -1.81 14.38 10.96
C ASN A 18 -1.66 14.69 9.46
N ALA A 19 -2.14 15.86 9.01
CA ALA A 19 -1.94 16.31 7.63
C ALA A 19 -0.45 16.57 7.32
N ALA A 20 0.26 17.26 8.22
CA ALA A 20 1.70 17.51 8.09
C ALA A 20 2.52 16.21 8.11
N ASN A 21 2.16 15.24 8.96
CA ASN A 21 2.82 13.94 9.01
C ASN A 21 2.54 13.11 7.74
N ARG A 22 1.32 13.17 7.19
CA ARG A 22 0.99 12.52 5.92
C ARG A 22 1.79 13.11 4.76
N ALA A 23 2.00 14.43 4.74
CA ALA A 23 2.82 15.08 3.72
C ALA A 23 4.31 14.65 3.75
N LYS A 24 4.79 14.16 4.90
CA LYS A 24 6.17 13.64 5.07
C LYS A 24 6.31 12.16 4.72
N GLN A 25 5.20 11.43 4.49
CA GLN A 25 5.29 10.02 4.12
C GLN A 25 5.75 9.89 2.67
N GLU A 26 6.97 9.39 2.48
CA GLU A 26 7.58 9.19 1.15
C GLU A 26 7.03 7.96 0.42
N MET A 27 6.48 7.00 1.15
CA MET A 27 5.84 5.80 0.59
C MET A 27 4.31 5.92 0.65
N GLY A 28 3.73 6.57 -0.35
CA GLY A 28 2.29 6.50 -0.60
C GLY A 28 1.96 5.23 -1.38
N SER A 29 1.24 4.28 -0.79
CA SER A 29 0.58 3.22 -1.57
C SER A 29 -0.63 3.83 -2.31
N LYS A 30 -0.98 3.34 -3.51
CA LYS A 30 -2.18 3.85 -4.21
C LYS A 30 -3.49 3.41 -3.54
N VAL A 31 -3.40 2.38 -2.71
CA VAL A 31 -4.50 1.57 -2.18
C VAL A 31 -5.05 2.09 -0.85
N GLY A 32 -4.50 3.21 -0.34
CA GLY A 32 -4.98 3.86 0.86
C GLY A 32 -4.77 3.00 2.11
N THR A 33 -5.86 2.70 2.83
CA THR A 33 -5.83 1.96 4.10
C THR A 33 -5.82 0.44 3.96
N LYS A 34 -5.95 -0.10 2.73
CA LYS A 34 -5.93 -1.55 2.51
C LYS A 34 -4.53 -2.11 2.79
N SER A 35 -4.47 -3.21 3.54
CA SER A 35 -3.21 -3.92 3.75
C SER A 35 -2.81 -4.72 2.50
N ILE A 36 -1.52 -5.01 2.37
CA ILE A 36 -0.98 -5.84 1.28
C ILE A 36 -1.65 -7.23 1.28
N ALA A 37 -1.92 -7.81 2.45
CA ALA A 37 -2.62 -9.09 2.58
C ALA A 37 -4.07 -9.02 2.09
N GLN A 38 -4.79 -7.94 2.38
CA GLN A 38 -6.14 -7.73 1.85
C GLN A 38 -6.13 -7.64 0.32
N ILE A 39 -5.16 -6.94 -0.26
CA ILE A 39 -5.01 -6.83 -1.72
C ILE A 39 -4.69 -8.19 -2.33
N ALA A 40 -3.77 -8.96 -1.74
CA ALA A 40 -3.47 -10.30 -2.20
C ALA A 40 -4.71 -11.21 -2.17
N HIS A 41 -5.54 -11.09 -1.13
CA HIS A 41 -6.78 -11.85 -1.01
C HIS A 41 -7.82 -11.42 -2.06
N GLU A 42 -7.95 -10.12 -2.34
CA GLU A 42 -8.84 -9.61 -3.38
C GLU A 42 -8.41 -10.05 -4.79
N LEU A 43 -7.10 -10.20 -5.03
CA LEU A 43 -6.52 -10.67 -6.28
C LEU A 43 -6.48 -12.19 -6.43
N ARG A 44 -6.83 -12.93 -5.38
CA ARG A 44 -6.88 -14.39 -5.40
C ARG A 44 -7.86 -14.87 -6.47
N ASN A 45 -7.45 -15.81 -7.29
CA ASN A 45 -8.34 -16.39 -8.30
C ASN A 45 -9.49 -17.11 -7.58
N LYS A 46 -10.73 -16.70 -7.84
CA LYS A 46 -11.93 -17.22 -7.16
C LYS A 46 -12.31 -18.62 -7.64
N GLU A 47 -11.94 -18.97 -8.86
CA GLU A 47 -12.27 -20.26 -9.49
C GLU A 47 -11.22 -21.31 -9.13
N THR A 48 -9.93 -20.96 -9.27
CA THR A 48 -8.82 -21.88 -9.00
C THR A 48 -8.33 -21.84 -7.55
N GLY A 49 -8.62 -20.77 -6.83
CA GLY A 49 -8.13 -20.56 -5.46
C GLY A 49 -6.65 -20.19 -5.39
N GLU A 50 -5.97 -19.97 -6.52
CA GLU A 50 -4.55 -19.64 -6.57
C GLU A 50 -4.28 -18.21 -6.07
N TRP A 51 -3.20 -18.07 -5.31
CA TRP A 51 -2.74 -16.77 -4.82
C TRP A 51 -2.00 -16.01 -5.93
N PRO A 52 -2.14 -14.67 -5.98
CA PRO A 52 -1.38 -13.84 -6.91
C PRO A 52 0.11 -13.89 -6.60
N THR A 53 0.92 -13.64 -7.62
CA THR A 53 2.38 -13.51 -7.45
C THR A 53 2.72 -12.23 -6.70
N ALA A 54 3.90 -12.19 -6.05
CA ALA A 54 4.34 -10.98 -5.35
C ALA A 54 4.45 -9.78 -6.30
N MET A 55 4.81 -10.00 -7.57
CA MET A 55 4.77 -8.98 -8.62
C MET A 55 3.38 -8.40 -8.86
N GLN A 56 2.35 -9.25 -8.94
CA GLN A 56 0.97 -8.81 -9.14
C GLN A 56 0.50 -7.98 -7.96
N VAL A 57 0.81 -8.41 -6.73
CA VAL A 57 0.49 -7.68 -5.51
C VAL A 57 1.25 -6.34 -5.45
N TRP A 58 2.53 -6.31 -5.81
CA TRP A 58 3.35 -5.09 -5.86
C TRP A 58 2.78 -4.06 -6.83
N LYS A 59 2.47 -4.46 -8.07
CA LYS A 59 1.83 -3.61 -9.07
C LYS A 59 0.47 -3.11 -8.58
N ALA A 60 -0.35 -3.99 -8.01
CA ALA A 60 -1.66 -3.60 -7.49
C ALA A 60 -1.58 -2.63 -6.29
N THR A 61 -0.48 -2.65 -5.54
CA THR A 61 -0.30 -1.80 -4.36
C THR A 61 0.30 -0.43 -4.72
N TYR A 62 1.21 -0.38 -5.71
CA TYR A 62 2.05 0.80 -5.97
C TYR A 62 2.03 1.32 -7.41
N GLN A 63 1.47 0.59 -8.39
CA GLN A 63 1.38 1.06 -9.78
C GLN A 63 0.00 1.64 -10.06
N LYS A 64 -0.05 2.89 -10.51
CA LYS A 64 -1.29 3.59 -10.89
C LYS A 64 -1.83 3.08 -12.23
N ALA A 65 -3.07 3.47 -12.56
CA ALA A 65 -3.74 3.03 -13.78
C ALA A 65 -3.05 3.52 -15.08
N ASP A 66 -2.35 4.65 -15.01
CA ASP A 66 -1.53 5.20 -16.10
C ASP A 66 -0.16 4.51 -16.25
N GLY A 67 0.13 3.50 -15.42
CA GLY A 67 1.40 2.78 -15.41
C GLY A 67 2.51 3.42 -14.56
N THR A 68 2.32 4.63 -14.05
CA THR A 68 3.28 5.30 -13.18
C THR A 68 3.31 4.71 -11.78
N TRP A 69 4.45 4.82 -11.09
CA TRP A 69 4.60 4.32 -9.73
C TRP A 69 4.25 5.40 -8.70
N SER A 70 3.61 5.00 -7.61
CA SER A 70 3.35 5.86 -6.46
C SER A 70 4.57 6.00 -5.52
N VAL A 71 5.63 5.25 -5.81
CA VAL A 71 6.92 5.30 -5.12
C VAL A 71 8.05 5.49 -6.13
N PRO A 72 9.13 6.23 -5.80
CA PRO A 72 10.19 6.56 -6.75
C PRO A 72 10.97 5.34 -7.26
N ASN A 73 11.05 4.26 -6.47
CA ASN A 73 11.82 3.05 -6.80
C ASN A 73 10.95 1.86 -7.26
N GLY A 74 9.70 2.11 -7.67
CA GLY A 74 8.71 1.06 -7.90
C GLY A 74 9.12 0.01 -8.93
N GLU A 75 9.70 0.46 -10.04
CA GLU A 75 10.19 -0.41 -11.12
C GLU A 75 11.42 -1.22 -10.69
N ARG A 76 12.38 -0.59 -10.03
CA ARG A 76 13.58 -1.26 -9.53
C ARG A 76 13.22 -2.38 -8.55
N VAL A 77 12.29 -2.13 -7.63
CA VAL A 77 11.79 -3.15 -6.69
C VAL A 77 11.05 -4.27 -7.42
N LEU A 78 10.25 -3.95 -8.43
CA LEU A 78 9.58 -4.98 -9.25
C LEU A 78 10.61 -5.90 -9.94
N VAL A 79 11.71 -5.34 -10.46
CA VAL A 79 12.81 -6.14 -11.04
C VAL A 79 13.46 -7.02 -9.99
N TYR A 80 13.76 -6.50 -8.79
CA TYR A 80 14.27 -7.32 -7.69
C TYR A 80 13.32 -8.48 -7.34
N ILE A 81 12.03 -8.20 -7.22
CA ILE A 81 11.00 -9.23 -6.96
C ILE A 81 11.05 -10.28 -8.08
N PHE A 82 11.03 -9.87 -9.35
CA PHE A 82 11.12 -10.80 -10.48
C PHE A 82 12.39 -11.66 -10.47
N THR A 83 13.54 -11.09 -10.11
CA THR A 83 14.83 -11.79 -10.14
C THR A 83 15.09 -12.64 -8.90
N TYR A 84 14.52 -12.29 -7.74
CA TYR A 84 14.82 -12.89 -6.43
C TYR A 84 13.62 -13.56 -5.75
N ASP A 85 12.42 -13.56 -6.33
CA ASP A 85 11.26 -14.32 -5.82
C ASP A 85 11.49 -15.84 -5.81
N ASN A 86 12.55 -16.33 -6.48
CA ASN A 86 13.04 -17.70 -6.30
C ASN A 86 13.76 -17.95 -4.96
N LEU A 87 14.00 -16.93 -4.13
CA LEU A 87 14.65 -17.08 -2.82
C LEU A 87 13.70 -16.90 -1.62
N PHE A 88 12.64 -16.09 -1.70
CA PHE A 88 11.80 -15.81 -0.52
C PHE A 88 10.99 -17.04 -0.02
N PHE A 89 10.69 -18.00 -0.91
CA PHE A 89 10.04 -19.26 -0.52
C PHE A 89 11.00 -20.27 0.16
N TYR A 90 12.33 -20.12 0.03
CA TYR A 90 13.30 -21.08 0.58
C TYR A 90 13.75 -20.78 2.02
N ILE A 91 13.47 -19.58 2.54
CA ILE A 91 13.93 -19.13 3.87
C ILE A 91 12.82 -19.12 4.93
N SER A 92 11.62 -19.65 4.61
CA SER A 92 10.48 -19.71 5.53
C SER A 92 9.81 -21.09 5.63
N ALA A 93 10.53 -22.16 5.27
CA ALA A 93 10.14 -23.55 5.55
C ALA A 93 10.88 -24.10 6.79
#